data_AF-A0A2D4PIF3-F1
#
_entry.id   AF-A0A2D4PIF3-F1
#
_cell.length_a   1.000
_cell.length_b   1.000
_cell.length_c   1.000
_cell.angle_alpha   90.00
_cell.angle_beta   90.00
_cell.angle_gamma   90.00
#
_symmetry.space_group_name_H-M   'P 1'
#
loop_
_entity.id
_entity.type
_entity.pdbx_description
1 polymer ?
#
loop_
_entity_poly.entity_id
_entity_poly.type
_entity_poly.pdbx_seq_one_letter_code
_entity_poly.pdbx_strand_id
1 'polypeptide(L)'
;MELACSLLFNEEVYNQLGEFQKAEFALEWLRFLENLLPATNQADIREKQNKLVEQLISLLTSLPGPPARQLIAKNLAILYSKGDVFSVHQTIDKCNELILSKDDSPSYLPTKLAAVVC
;
A
#
# COMPACT_ATOMS: atom_id res chain seq x y z
N MET A 1 11.14 18.99 8.92
CA MET A 1 11.58 17.58 8.81
C MET A 1 11.50 17.26 7.33
N GLU A 2 12.65 17.17 6.66
CA GLU A 2 12.72 16.90 5.21
C GLU A 2 12.29 15.45 4.98
N LEU A 3 10.99 15.23 4.81
CA LEU A 3 10.49 14.00 4.20
C LEU A 3 11.00 14.02 2.77
N ALA A 4 12.11 13.32 2.56
CA ALA A 4 12.71 13.12 1.26
C ALA A 4 11.60 12.84 0.23
N CYS A 5 11.61 13.58 -0.88
CA CYS A 5 10.75 13.38 -2.05
C CYS A 5 11.06 12.04 -2.74
N SER A 6 10.98 10.94 -2.02
CA SER A 6 11.22 9.60 -2.48
C SER A 6 9.87 8.89 -2.62
N LEU A 7 9.67 8.20 -3.74
CA LEU A 7 8.49 7.38 -3.97
C LEU A 7 8.37 6.25 -2.93
N LEU A 8 9.49 5.74 -2.42
CA LEU A 8 9.51 4.56 -1.56
C LEU A 8 9.19 4.90 -0.10
N PHE A 9 8.49 4.00 0.56
CA PHE A 9 8.19 4.10 1.98
C PHE A 9 9.45 3.91 2.82
N ASN A 10 9.66 4.77 3.82
CA ASN A 10 10.81 4.67 4.72
C ASN A 10 10.50 3.71 5.88
N GLU A 11 10.82 2.43 5.68
CA GLU A 11 10.59 1.36 6.65
C GLU A 11 11.47 1.51 7.91
N GLU A 12 12.65 2.11 7.79
CA GLU A 12 13.56 2.32 8.94
C GLU A 12 12.96 3.31 9.94
N VAL A 13 12.48 4.46 9.44
CA VAL A 13 11.78 5.45 10.26
C VAL A 13 10.50 4.85 10.82
N TYR A 14 9.71 4.17 9.97
CA TYR A 14 8.46 3.53 10.40
C TYR A 14 8.67 2.57 11.57
N ASN A 15 9.70 1.74 11.54
CA ASN A 15 9.96 0.76 12.59
C ASN A 15 10.42 1.39 13.92
N GLN A 16 10.97 2.60 13.89
CA GLN A 16 11.39 3.35 15.09
C GLN A 16 10.24 4.12 15.76
N LEU A 17 9.10 4.29 15.08
CA LEU A 17 7.94 5.03 15.60
C LEU A 17 7.12 4.21 16.61
N GLY A 18 6.45 4.91 17.52
CA GLY A 18 5.43 4.31 18.39
C GLY A 18 4.18 3.88 17.62
N GLU A 19 3.37 2.96 18.16
CA GLU A 19 2.19 2.40 17.47
C GLU A 19 1.22 3.47 16.95
N PHE A 20 0.98 4.52 17.73
CA PHE A 20 0.09 5.61 17.32
C PHE A 20 0.68 6.43 16.15
N GLN A 21 1.98 6.70 16.21
CA GLN A 21 2.69 7.49 15.19
C GLN A 21 2.85 6.71 13.88
N LYS A 22 2.94 5.37 13.93
CA LYS A 22 3.01 4.51 12.75
C LYS A 22 1.81 4.68 11.83
N ALA A 23 0.60 4.69 12.40
CA ALA A 23 -0.63 4.83 11.62
C ALA A 23 -0.70 6.19 10.91
N GLU A 24 -0.33 7.27 11.61
CA GLU A 24 -0.28 8.63 11.04
C GLU A 24 0.76 8.73 9.93
N PHE A 25 1.98 8.26 10.18
CA PHE A 25 3.08 8.29 9.21
C PHE A 25 2.74 7.55 7.91
N ALA A 26 2.15 6.35 8.01
CA ALA A 26 1.75 5.59 6.85
C ALA A 26 0.60 6.26 6.09
N LEU A 27 -0.39 6.83 6.78
CA LEU A 27 -1.49 7.56 6.14
C LEU A 27 -1.00 8.82 5.40
N GLU A 28 -0.05 9.56 5.99
CA GLU A 28 0.57 10.70 5.33
C GLU A 28 1.33 10.27 4.07
N TRP A 29 2.11 9.20 4.14
CA TRP A 29 2.81 8.67 2.97
C TRP A 29 1.85 8.20 1.88
N LEU A 30 0.76 7.51 2.24
CA LEU A 30 -0.26 7.07 1.28
C LEU A 30 -0.95 8.23 0.55
N ARG A 31 -1.25 9.32 1.27
CA ARG A 31 -1.81 10.56 0.69
C ARG A 31 -0.80 11.28 -0.19
N PHE A 32 0.46 11.30 0.21
CA PHE A 32 1.54 11.84 -0.59
C PHE A 32 1.69 11.05 -1.91
N LEU A 33 1.68 9.73 -1.82
CA LEU A 33 1.81 8.83 -2.97
C LEU A 33 0.65 9.00 -3.97
N GLU A 34 -0.57 9.18 -3.48
CA GLU A 34 -1.77 9.42 -4.30
C GLU A 34 -1.63 10.66 -5.19
N ASN A 35 -0.97 11.71 -4.68
CA ASN A 35 -0.72 12.95 -5.41
C ASN A 35 0.55 12.87 -6.27
N LEU A 36 1.55 12.11 -5.83
CA LEU A 36 2.86 12.01 -6.50
C LEU A 36 2.84 11.05 -7.70
N LEU A 37 2.18 9.89 -7.59
CA LEU A 37 2.14 8.87 -8.67
C LEU A 37 1.60 9.43 -10.00
N PRO A 38 0.54 10.25 -10.02
CA PRO A 38 0.06 10.88 -11.26
C PRO A 38 1.06 11.86 -11.89
N ALA A 39 1.91 12.50 -11.09
CA ALA A 39 2.93 13.45 -11.55
C ALA A 39 4.29 12.79 -11.89
N THR A 40 4.51 11.54 -11.44
CA THR A 40 5.76 10.82 -11.65
C THR A 40 5.87 10.26 -13.07
N ASN A 41 7.10 10.28 -13.61
CA ASN A 41 7.42 9.72 -14.91
C ASN A 41 7.23 8.19 -14.92
N GLN A 42 6.77 7.64 -16.04
CA GLN A 42 6.50 6.21 -16.20
C GLN A 42 7.75 5.34 -15.99
N ALA A 43 8.93 5.80 -16.43
CA ALA A 43 10.18 5.06 -16.25
C ALA A 43 10.52 4.87 -14.76
N ASP A 44 10.38 5.95 -13.96
CA ASP A 44 10.64 5.92 -12.52
C ASP A 44 9.64 5.04 -11.77
N ILE A 45 8.37 5.06 -12.19
CA ILE A 45 7.33 4.18 -11.64
C ILE A 45 7.70 2.72 -11.90
N ARG A 46 8.02 2.37 -13.16
CA ARG A 46 8.33 0.98 -13.54
C ARG A 46 9.56 0.43 -12.82
N GLU A 47 10.60 1.23 -12.67
CA GLU A 47 11.82 0.85 -11.94
C GLU A 47 11.51 0.48 -10.47
N LYS A 48 10.63 1.26 -9.82
CA LYS A 48 10.33 1.13 -8.38
C LYS A 48 9.07 0.34 -8.09
N GLN A 49 8.35 -0.10 -9.12
CA GLN A 49 6.99 -0.64 -9.02
C GLN A 49 6.92 -1.86 -8.11
N ASN A 50 7.80 -2.84 -8.32
CA ASN A 50 7.77 -4.08 -7.54
C ASN A 50 7.93 -3.80 -6.04
N LYS A 51 8.82 -2.86 -5.69
CA LYS A 51 9.03 -2.47 -4.29
C LYS A 51 7.82 -1.71 -3.73
N LEU A 52 7.21 -0.83 -4.52
CA LEU A 52 6.00 -0.12 -4.12
C LEU A 52 4.82 -1.06 -3.88
N VAL A 53 4.61 -2.05 -4.76
CA VAL A 53 3.57 -3.07 -4.57
C VAL A 53 3.81 -3.85 -3.28
N GLU A 54 5.04 -4.32 -3.06
CA GLU A 54 5.40 -5.05 -1.83
C GLU A 54 5.08 -4.23 -0.57
N GLN A 55 5.47 -2.95 -0.55
CA GLN A 55 5.22 -2.04 0.57
C GLN A 55 3.72 -1.78 0.77
N LEU A 56 2.97 -1.53 -0.30
CA LEU A 56 1.52 -1.32 -0.23
C LEU A 56 0.77 -2.55 0.30
N ILE A 57 1.15 -3.75 -0.13
CA ILE A 57 0.56 -5.00 0.34
C ILE A 57 0.94 -5.27 1.81
N SER A 58 2.18 -4.98 2.21
CA SER A 58 2.60 -5.06 3.62
C SER A 58 1.76 -4.13 4.51
N LEU A 59 1.55 -2.88 4.08
CA LEU A 59 0.69 -1.92 4.76
C LEU A 59 -0.78 -2.36 4.80
N LEU A 60 -1.27 -3.02 3.75
CA LEU A 60 -2.64 -3.55 3.71
C LEU A 60 -2.91 -4.55 4.84
N THR A 61 -1.91 -5.38 5.16
CA THR A 61 -2.01 -6.39 6.22
C THR A 61 -1.74 -5.86 7.62
N SER A 62 -1.01 -4.74 7.75
CA SER A 62 -0.59 -4.17 9.03
C SER A 62 -1.43 -2.97 9.48
N LEU A 63 -2.05 -2.24 8.56
CA LEU A 63 -2.89 -1.07 8.83
C LEU A 63 -4.27 -1.22 8.19
N PRO A 64 -5.17 -1.97 8.82
CA PRO A 64 -6.44 -2.32 8.20
C PRO A 64 -7.54 -1.27 8.43
N GLY A 65 -7.18 -0.03 8.73
CA GLY A 65 -8.13 1.06 8.96
C GLY A 65 -8.87 1.47 7.67
N PRO A 66 -10.17 1.84 7.73
CA PRO A 66 -10.95 2.25 6.55
C PRO A 66 -10.25 3.26 5.61
N PRO A 67 -9.66 4.37 6.10
CA PRO A 67 -9.00 5.33 5.21
C PRO A 67 -7.71 4.79 4.56
N ALA A 68 -6.94 3.96 5.28
CA ALA A 68 -5.72 3.36 4.74
C ALA A 68 -6.04 2.39 3.60
N ARG A 69 -7.07 1.54 3.79
CA ARG A 69 -7.52 0.57 2.77
C ARG A 69 -7.88 1.23 1.44
N GLN A 70 -8.65 2.32 1.49
CA GLN A 70 -9.05 3.05 0.28
C GLN A 70 -7.86 3.69 -0.43
N LEU A 71 -6.94 4.30 0.33
CA LEU A 71 -5.74 4.92 -0.24
C LEU A 71 -4.81 3.88 -0.87
N ILE A 72 -4.62 2.72 -0.23
CA ILE A 72 -3.79 1.63 -0.76
C ILE A 72 -4.36 1.12 -2.09
N ALA A 73 -5.66 0.80 -2.13
CA ALA A 73 -6.32 0.34 -3.34
C ALA A 73 -6.20 1.35 -4.48
N LYS A 74 -6.45 2.64 -4.19
CA LYS A 74 -6.31 3.71 -5.19
C LYS A 74 -4.87 3.87 -5.69
N ASN A 75 -3.89 3.80 -4.79
CA ASN A 75 -2.48 3.88 -5.17
C ASN A 75 -2.04 2.70 -6.03
N LEU A 76 -2.47 1.47 -5.70
CA LEU A 76 -2.24 0.28 -6.54
C LEU A 76 -2.88 0.46 -7.93
N ALA A 77 -4.11 0.96 -8.01
CA ALA A 77 -4.77 1.21 -9.28
C ALA A 77 -4.00 2.22 -10.15
N ILE A 78 -3.55 3.35 -9.56
CA ILE A 78 -2.74 4.35 -10.28
C ILE A 78 -1.40 3.74 -10.71
N LEU A 79 -0.74 3.00 -9.82
CA LEU A 79 0.54 2.35 -10.09
C LEU A 79 0.45 1.40 -11.29
N TYR A 80 -0.54 0.51 -11.32
CA TYR A 80 -0.74 -0.41 -12.43
C TYR A 80 -1.22 0.28 -13.71
N SER A 81 -1.97 1.39 -13.60
CA SER A 81 -2.41 2.16 -14.78
C SER A 81 -1.24 2.81 -15.54
N LYS A 82 -0.17 3.20 -14.82
CA LYS A 82 0.99 3.88 -15.39
C LYS A 82 2.19 2.95 -15.60
N GLY A 83 2.33 1.95 -14.73
CA GLY A 83 3.48 1.08 -14.66
C GLY A 83 3.43 -0.09 -15.63
N ASP A 84 3.78 -1.25 -15.09
CA ASP A 84 3.72 -2.57 -15.68
C ASP A 84 2.44 -3.26 -15.25
N VAL A 85 1.59 -3.65 -16.21
CA VAL A 85 0.33 -4.33 -15.95
C VAL A 85 0.54 -5.84 -15.79
N PHE A 86 1.69 -6.40 -16.20
CA PHE A 86 1.89 -7.85 -16.21
C PHE A 86 1.78 -8.46 -14.81
N SER A 87 2.23 -7.77 -13.76
CA SER A 87 2.15 -8.28 -12.37
C SER A 87 0.84 -8.00 -11.65
N VAL A 88 -0.16 -7.39 -12.31
CA VAL A 88 -1.45 -7.06 -11.65
C VAL A 88 -2.17 -8.32 -11.15
N HIS A 89 -2.08 -9.42 -11.89
CA HIS A 89 -2.69 -10.69 -11.51
C HIS A 89 -2.15 -11.21 -10.18
N GLN A 90 -0.86 -11.05 -9.91
CA GLN A 90 -0.24 -11.49 -8.64
C GLN A 90 -0.79 -10.72 -7.45
N THR A 91 -1.04 -9.42 -7.63
CA THR A 91 -1.68 -8.58 -6.60
C THR A 91 -3.12 -8.98 -6.36
N ILE A 92 -3.88 -9.25 -7.44
CA ILE A 92 -5.26 -9.74 -7.34
C ILE A 92 -5.31 -11.10 -6.64
N ASP A 93 -4.43 -12.03 -7.03
CA ASP A 93 -4.34 -13.36 -6.42
C ASP A 93 -4.05 -13.24 -4.91
N LYS A 94 -3.14 -12.35 -4.53
CA LYS A 94 -2.84 -12.09 -3.12
C LYS A 94 -4.02 -11.48 -2.36
N CYS A 95 -4.78 -10.58 -2.97
CA CYS A 95 -6.00 -10.06 -2.35
C CYS A 95 -7.06 -11.18 -2.21
N ASN A 96 -7.22 -12.03 -3.23
CA ASN A 96 -8.12 -13.18 -3.17
C ASN A 96 -7.73 -14.16 -2.06
N GLU A 97 -6.45 -14.47 -1.88
CA GLU A 97 -5.95 -15.30 -0.78
C GLU A 97 -6.32 -14.72 0.59
N LEU A 98 -6.18 -13.40 0.77
CA LEU A 98 -6.57 -12.72 2.01
C LEU A 98 -8.08 -12.81 2.27
N ILE A 99 -8.91 -12.65 1.22
CA ILE A 99 -10.37 -12.77 1.31
C ILE A 99 -10.80 -14.19 1.68
N LEU A 100 -10.18 -15.18 1.04
CA LEU A 100 -10.52 -16.61 1.17
C LEU A 100 -9.90 -17.28 2.40
N SER A 101 -9.09 -16.54 3.17
CA SER A 101 -8.52 -17.04 4.42
C SER A 101 -9.60 -17.55 5.37
N LYS A 102 -9.34 -18.69 6.00
CA LYS A 102 -10.24 -19.29 7.01
C LYS A 102 -10.07 -18.67 8.40
N ASP A 103 -9.22 -17.66 8.54
CA ASP A 103 -9.04 -16.94 9.79
C ASP A 103 -10.22 -15.99 10.02
N ASP A 104 -11.11 -16.38 10.93
CA ASP A 104 -12.28 -15.60 11.35
C ASP A 104 -12.03 -14.91 12.70
N SER A 105 -10.78 -14.80 13.13
CA SER A 105 -10.45 -14.02 14.32
C SER A 105 -10.84 -12.55 14.12
N PRO A 106 -11.33 -11.86 15.17
CA PRO A 106 -11.64 -10.43 15.10
C PRO A 106 -10.44 -9.57 14.66
N SER A 107 -9.22 -10.04 14.90
CA SER A 107 -7.97 -9.43 14.45
C SER A 107 -7.74 -9.51 12.94
N TYR A 108 -8.29 -10.52 12.26
CA TYR A 108 -8.06 -10.76 10.83
C TYR A 108 -9.16 -10.17 9.93
N LEU A 109 -10.37 -9.99 10.46
CA LEU A 109 -11.50 -9.35 9.75
C LEU A 109 -11.12 -8.01 9.07
N PRO A 110 -10.35 -7.11 9.72
CA PRO A 110 -9.95 -5.86 9.09
C PRO A 110 -9.08 -6.05 7.82
N THR A 111 -8.25 -7.10 7.78
CA THR A 111 -7.42 -7.48 6.63
C THR A 111 -8.24 -8.07 5.49
N LYS A 112 -9.23 -8.91 5.79
CA LYS A 112 -10.22 -9.39 4.78
C LYS A 112 -10.93 -8.22 4.11
N LEU A 113 -11.43 -7.28 4.92
CA LEU A 113 -12.08 -6.06 4.43
C LEU A 113 -11.13 -5.15 3.63
N ALA A 114 -9.83 -5.19 3.92
CA ALA A 114 -8.79 -4.50 3.14
C ALA A 114 -8.66 -5.09 1.74
N ALA A 115 -8.57 -6.41 1.66
CA ALA A 115 -8.45 -7.11 0.40
C ALA A 115 -9.69 -6.98 -0.50
N VAL A 116 -10.90 -6.84 0.06
CA VAL A 116 -12.14 -6.60 -0.71
C VAL A 116 -12.13 -5.23 -1.41
N VAL A 117 -11.41 -4.23 -0.88
CA VAL A 117 -11.37 -2.88 -1.43
C VAL A 117 -10.34 -2.74 -2.56
N CYS A 118 -9.35 -3.63 -2.62
CA CYS A 118 -8.34 -3.70 -3.68
C CYS A 118 -8.86 -4.40 -4.93
#